data_AF-A0A9E0IK59-F1
#
_entry.id   AF-A0A9E0IK59-F1
#
_cell.length_a   1.000
_cell.length_b   1.000
_cell.length_c   1.000
_cell.angle_alpha   90.00
_cell.angle_beta   90.00
_cell.angle_gamma   90.00
#
_symmetry.space_group_name_H-M   'P 1'
#
loop_
_entity.id
_entity.type
_entity.pdbx_description
1 polymer ?
#
loop_
_entity_poly.entity_id
_entity_poly.type
_entity_poly.pdbx_seq_one_letter_code
_entity_poly.pdbx_strand_id
1 'polypeptide(L)'
;MLALAVAAACGDDGADDVLDLDRVVDASGHGQLVVDASAGATVRLRATDLVIEGWLDGDGAAFADPPPAQLATGASAAWAAPRPVDGEVTWTIAGGDTLTLWARGPGVPAIRRERALTWLTPVLLDDPAVVSLSRLLAVLGGDGHGGALLERWFTAFSRGPGAGRAAFAQFLDEVRAAQGADARRWDLTTLPFTVTGVHLRHDLADADGCGQLRVSLASTHPVLAPAHLIFLFDTPPGADDVTPDGHVHCRGVARRWARLGAGDDAGWQAAARQILDEALVPDRFLLAESVELTVSPWQWRQWEPDGAGGLRNPPLAQTVDLARVDAAGPVREAFLVDVAAHAADIAAQRWVIPAAYRAPTAEVDPNARAGEPDLTPLPDVVAAYPSLGRSLVIVGCPRCHTEDADFVQTSVARQPSPFYDRELDARAARLDALGRGEWPEVPAFAPLQR
;
A
#
# COMPACT_ATOMS: atom_id res chain seq x y z
N MET A 1 5.74 -17.44 23.23
CA MET A 1 6.75 -17.41 24.31
C MET A 1 8.07 -17.66 23.61
N LEU A 2 8.87 -16.62 23.31
CA LEU A 2 10.11 -16.78 22.54
C LEU A 2 11.10 -17.61 23.35
N ALA A 3 11.67 -18.66 22.76
CA ALA A 3 12.83 -19.34 23.33
C ALA A 3 14.06 -18.45 23.09
N LEU A 4 14.70 -18.02 24.19
CA LEU A 4 15.96 -17.29 24.15
C LEU A 4 17.09 -18.26 24.52
N ALA A 5 18.01 -18.47 23.59
CA ALA A 5 19.27 -19.16 23.85
C ALA A 5 20.42 -18.16 23.80
N VAL A 6 21.36 -18.29 24.73
CA VAL A 6 22.64 -17.57 24.71
C VAL A 6 23.73 -18.60 24.43
N ALA A 7 24.46 -18.43 23.33
CA ALA A 7 25.60 -19.27 23.00
C ALA A 7 26.85 -18.40 22.91
N ALA A 8 27.90 -18.75 23.65
CA ALA A 8 29.18 -18.07 23.56
C ALA A 8 29.96 -18.66 22.37
N ALA A 9 30.21 -17.85 21.35
CA ALA A 9 31.14 -18.20 20.28
C ALA A 9 32.56 -17.83 20.77
N CYS A 10 33.16 -18.66 21.64
CA CYS A 10 34.52 -18.42 22.09
C CYS A 10 35.52 -18.79 20.98
N GLY A 11 35.98 -17.77 20.24
CA GLY A 11 37.11 -17.91 19.34
C GLY A 11 38.43 -18.04 20.12
N ASP A 12 39.12 -19.16 19.94
CA ASP A 12 40.59 -19.16 19.78
C ASP A 12 41.14 -20.47 19.19
N ASP A 13 40.38 -21.57 19.16
CA ASP A 13 40.85 -22.84 18.58
C ASP A 13 39.88 -23.38 17.51
N GLY A 14 40.01 -22.90 16.27
CA GLY A 14 39.77 -23.67 15.02
C GLY A 14 38.52 -24.55 14.87
N ALA A 15 37.48 -24.39 15.67
CA ALA A 15 36.25 -25.14 15.54
C ALA A 15 35.30 -24.38 14.62
N ASP A 16 35.04 -24.98 13.46
CA ASP A 16 33.96 -24.70 12.53
C ASP A 16 32.58 -24.86 13.21
N ASP A 17 32.31 -24.11 14.28
CA ASP A 17 31.06 -24.22 15.02
C ASP A 17 29.93 -23.60 14.19
N VAL A 18 29.16 -24.49 13.58
CA VAL A 18 27.94 -24.15 12.84
C VAL A 18 26.81 -23.94 13.85
N LEU A 19 26.30 -22.71 13.94
CA LEU A 19 25.13 -22.39 14.75
C LEU A 19 23.88 -22.97 14.11
N ASP A 20 23.35 -24.02 14.72
CA ASP A 20 22.15 -24.73 14.27
C ASP A 20 20.88 -24.05 14.83
N LEU A 21 20.23 -23.23 13.99
CA LEU A 21 19.06 -22.46 14.40
C LEU A 21 17.80 -23.33 14.57
N ASP A 22 17.75 -24.51 13.95
CA ASP A 22 16.61 -25.42 14.09
C ASP A 22 16.41 -25.88 15.55
N ARG A 23 17.44 -25.72 16.39
CA ARG A 23 17.42 -26.08 17.83
C ARG A 23 16.87 -24.98 18.74
N VAL A 24 16.76 -23.74 18.25
CA VAL A 24 16.36 -22.57 19.06
C VAL A 24 15.01 -22.00 18.65
N VAL A 25 14.34 -22.61 17.67
CA VAL A 25 13.00 -22.21 17.23
C VAL A 25 11.89 -22.94 17.97
N ASP A 26 10.74 -22.27 18.09
CA ASP A 26 9.49 -22.87 18.55
C ASP A 26 8.80 -23.68 17.43
N ALA A 27 7.63 -24.24 17.73
CA ALA A 27 6.85 -25.03 16.77
C ALA A 27 6.39 -24.24 15.52
N SER A 28 6.46 -22.91 15.55
CA SER A 28 6.15 -22.03 14.42
C SER A 28 7.40 -21.58 13.65
N GLY A 29 8.58 -22.09 14.01
CA GLY A 29 9.86 -21.72 13.41
C GLY A 29 10.38 -20.36 13.87
N HIS A 30 9.83 -19.78 14.96
CA HIS A 30 10.30 -18.49 15.49
C HIS A 30 11.25 -18.71 16.67
N GLY A 31 12.37 -17.97 16.68
CA GLY A 31 13.38 -18.10 17.72
C GLY A 31 14.37 -16.94 17.72
N GLN A 32 15.10 -16.78 18.81
CA GLN A 32 16.17 -15.79 18.93
C GLN A 32 17.40 -16.42 19.56
N LEU A 33 18.56 -16.11 18.99
CA LEU A 33 19.87 -16.51 19.47
C LEU A 33 20.77 -15.29 19.57
N VAL A 34 21.41 -15.08 20.71
CA VAL A 34 22.41 -14.03 20.89
C VAL A 34 23.78 -14.68 21.03
N VAL A 35 24.74 -14.21 20.24
CA VAL A 35 26.12 -14.68 20.25
C VAL A 35 27.09 -13.52 20.34
N ASP A 36 28.24 -13.76 20.97
CA ASP A 36 29.35 -12.81 20.95
C ASP A 36 29.87 -12.65 19.51
N ALA A 37 30.10 -11.41 19.13
CA ALA A 37 30.64 -11.05 17.83
C ALA A 37 32.02 -10.42 18.00
N SER A 38 32.95 -10.75 17.12
CA SER A 38 34.25 -10.09 17.06
C SER A 38 34.58 -9.71 15.62
N ALA A 39 35.25 -8.57 15.44
CA ALA A 39 35.67 -8.11 14.13
C ALA A 39 36.57 -9.16 13.45
N GLY A 40 36.25 -9.52 12.21
CA GLY A 40 36.91 -10.59 11.45
C GLY A 40 36.34 -12.00 11.70
N ALA A 41 35.44 -12.17 12.67
CA ALA A 41 34.79 -13.46 12.90
C ALA A 41 33.90 -13.87 11.72
N THR A 42 33.89 -15.17 11.46
CA THR A 42 33.02 -15.81 10.48
C THR A 42 31.99 -16.65 11.23
N VAL A 43 30.71 -16.31 11.07
CA VAL A 43 29.58 -17.02 11.69
C VAL A 43 28.95 -17.91 10.64
N ARG A 44 29.00 -19.22 10.86
CA ARG A 44 28.32 -20.22 10.03
C ARG A 44 26.99 -20.57 10.68
N LEU A 45 25.91 -20.39 9.95
CA LEU A 45 24.55 -20.70 10.38
C LEU A 45 24.04 -21.90 9.59
N ARG A 46 23.31 -22.80 10.25
CA ARG A 46 22.53 -23.84 9.58
C ARG A 46 21.07 -23.72 9.98
N ALA A 47 20.20 -23.86 9.00
CA ALA A 47 18.76 -23.91 9.20
C ALA A 47 18.09 -24.75 8.10
N THR A 48 16.92 -25.28 8.40
CA THR A 48 16.10 -26.03 7.45
C THR A 48 14.83 -25.23 7.15
N ASP A 49 14.77 -24.63 5.96
CA ASP A 49 13.65 -23.80 5.51
C ASP A 49 13.25 -22.69 6.51
N LEU A 50 14.20 -21.88 6.99
CA LEU A 50 13.92 -20.75 7.88
C LEU A 50 14.23 -19.41 7.23
N VAL A 51 13.44 -18.38 7.56
CA VAL A 51 13.81 -16.99 7.30
C VAL A 51 14.69 -16.50 8.45
N ILE A 52 15.94 -16.14 8.16
CA ILE A 52 16.91 -15.67 9.15
C ILE A 52 17.17 -14.17 8.96
N GLU A 53 17.22 -13.45 10.08
CA GLU A 53 17.61 -12.05 10.20
C GLU A 53 18.74 -11.92 11.23
N GLY A 54 19.62 -10.93 11.06
CA GLY A 54 20.70 -10.64 12.01
C GLY A 54 20.87 -9.15 12.30
N TRP A 55 21.35 -8.84 13.51
CA TRP A 55 21.71 -7.48 13.91
C TRP A 55 22.99 -7.50 14.75
N LEU A 56 23.91 -6.60 14.42
CA LEU A 56 25.13 -6.37 15.17
C LEU A 56 24.97 -5.14 16.06
N ASP A 57 25.28 -5.29 17.35
CA ASP A 57 25.41 -4.18 18.29
C ASP A 57 26.90 -3.90 18.57
N GLY A 58 27.21 -2.68 18.99
CA GLY A 58 28.56 -2.26 19.39
C GLY A 58 29.17 -1.17 18.49
N ASP A 59 30.33 -0.67 18.91
CA ASP A 59 31.02 0.40 18.17
C ASP A 59 31.54 -0.12 16.81
N GLY A 60 31.19 0.58 15.74
CA GLY A 60 31.55 0.17 14.38
C GLY A 60 30.82 -1.09 13.89
N ALA A 61 29.67 -1.44 14.50
CA ALA A 61 28.85 -2.58 14.11
C ALA A 61 28.57 -2.61 12.59
N ALA A 62 29.05 -3.66 11.93
CA ALA A 62 28.87 -3.85 10.50
C ALA A 62 29.13 -5.30 10.09
N PHE A 63 28.34 -5.78 9.13
CA PHE A 63 28.71 -6.94 8.32
C PHE A 63 29.75 -6.52 7.27
N ALA A 64 30.62 -7.44 6.83
CA ALA A 64 31.68 -7.11 5.88
C ALA A 64 31.17 -6.82 4.46
N ASP A 65 30.15 -7.56 4.01
CA ASP A 65 29.62 -7.47 2.65
C ASP A 65 28.08 -7.34 2.65
N PRO A 66 27.51 -6.29 3.27
CA PRO A 66 26.07 -6.05 3.21
C PRO A 66 25.65 -5.85 1.74
N PRO A 67 24.49 -6.38 1.30
CA PRO A 67 24.04 -6.21 -0.08
C PRO A 67 23.97 -4.72 -0.45
N PRO A 68 24.57 -4.26 -1.57
CA PRO A 68 24.51 -2.85 -1.97
C PRO A 68 23.08 -2.32 -2.10
N ALA A 69 22.15 -3.17 -2.56
CA ALA A 69 20.74 -2.84 -2.68
C ALA A 69 20.05 -2.61 -1.31
N GLN A 70 20.50 -3.29 -0.25
CA GLN A 70 20.05 -3.02 1.12
C GLN A 70 20.53 -1.65 1.58
N LEU A 71 21.82 -1.34 1.40
CA LEU A 71 22.36 -0.04 1.80
C LEU A 71 21.73 1.11 1.01
N ALA A 72 21.38 0.88 -0.26
CA ALA A 72 20.69 1.86 -1.09
C ALA A 72 19.30 2.25 -0.57
N THR A 73 18.67 1.44 0.29
CA THR A 73 17.41 1.80 0.98
C THR A 73 17.65 2.63 2.24
N GLY A 74 18.89 2.97 2.58
CA GLY A 74 19.26 3.64 3.82
C GLY A 74 19.35 2.74 5.04
N ALA A 75 19.28 1.41 4.85
CA ALA A 75 19.37 0.48 5.97
C ALA A 75 20.81 0.37 6.50
N SER A 76 20.94 0.12 7.81
CA SER A 76 22.23 0.01 8.49
C SER A 76 23.10 -1.15 7.97
N ALA A 77 24.41 -0.94 7.93
CA ALA A 77 25.39 -2.00 7.67
C ALA A 77 25.47 -3.02 8.82
N ALA A 78 24.95 -2.68 10.00
CA ALA A 78 24.84 -3.57 11.15
C ALA A 78 23.70 -4.58 11.03
N TRP A 79 22.84 -4.45 10.02
CA TRP A 79 21.69 -5.33 9.82
C TRP A 79 21.96 -6.32 8.70
N ALA A 80 21.61 -7.59 8.93
CA ALA A 80 21.49 -8.60 7.90
C ALA A 80 20.00 -8.86 7.68
N ALA A 81 19.48 -8.31 6.58
CA ALA A 81 18.05 -8.32 6.35
C ALA A 81 17.46 -9.73 6.22
N PRO A 82 16.18 -9.95 6.59
CA PRO A 82 15.55 -11.25 6.56
C PRO A 82 15.69 -11.95 5.20
N ARG A 83 16.20 -13.18 5.18
CA ARG A 83 16.34 -14.00 3.97
C ARG A 83 16.08 -15.48 4.25
N PRO A 84 15.51 -16.23 3.28
CA PRO A 84 15.35 -17.68 3.43
C PRO A 84 16.71 -18.38 3.44
N VAL A 85 16.85 -19.40 4.28
CA VAL A 85 18.01 -20.26 4.41
C VAL A 85 17.55 -21.71 4.51
N ASP A 86 18.07 -22.52 3.60
CA ASP A 86 17.92 -23.98 3.58
C ASP A 86 19.30 -24.60 3.40
N GLY A 87 19.86 -25.13 4.47
CA GLY A 87 21.25 -25.55 4.57
C GLY A 87 22.13 -24.56 5.34
N GLU A 88 23.37 -24.38 4.89
CA GLU A 88 24.35 -23.54 5.57
C GLU A 88 24.54 -22.18 4.89
N VAL A 89 24.72 -21.15 5.70
CA VAL A 89 25.10 -19.83 5.22
C VAL A 89 26.13 -19.18 6.13
N THR A 90 26.99 -18.36 5.55
CA THR A 90 28.09 -17.71 6.25
C THR A 90 27.91 -16.20 6.28
N TRP A 91 28.19 -15.59 7.43
CA TRP A 91 28.31 -14.15 7.63
C TRP A 91 29.68 -13.79 8.16
N THR A 92 30.25 -12.70 7.63
CA THR A 92 31.51 -12.15 8.11
C THR A 92 31.24 -10.84 8.83
N ILE A 93 31.74 -10.73 10.06
CA ILE A 93 31.58 -9.56 10.92
C ILE A 93 32.74 -8.60 10.65
N ALA A 94 32.46 -7.36 10.27
CA ALA A 94 33.46 -6.31 10.11
C ALA A 94 33.70 -5.54 11.41
N GLY A 95 32.66 -5.39 12.24
CA GLY A 95 32.74 -4.76 13.55
C GLY A 95 31.47 -5.03 14.37
N GLY A 96 31.53 -4.73 15.67
CA GLY A 96 30.49 -5.01 16.65
C GLY A 96 30.93 -6.02 17.71
N ASP A 97 30.16 -6.08 18.78
CA ASP A 97 30.43 -6.86 19.99
C ASP A 97 29.43 -8.00 20.18
N THR A 98 28.20 -7.84 19.66
CA THR A 98 27.13 -8.82 19.84
C THR A 98 26.35 -8.99 18.55
N LEU A 99 26.10 -10.24 18.16
CA LEU A 99 25.22 -10.60 17.05
C LEU A 99 23.93 -11.19 17.61
N THR A 100 22.81 -10.53 17.37
CA THR A 100 21.48 -11.09 17.59
C THR A 100 20.96 -11.69 16.29
N LEU A 101 20.53 -12.95 16.36
CA LEU A 101 19.95 -13.72 15.27
C LEU A 101 18.48 -13.96 15.56
N TRP A 102 17.63 -13.76 14.57
CA TRP A 102 16.23 -14.15 14.63
C TRP A 102 15.90 -15.14 13.53
N ALA A 103 15.24 -16.22 13.91
CA ALA A 103 14.48 -17.05 13.00
C ALA A 103 13.04 -16.53 12.98
N ARG A 104 12.53 -16.21 11.79
CA ARG A 104 11.24 -15.54 11.54
C ARG A 104 10.20 -16.50 10.97
N GLY A 105 10.27 -17.77 11.33
CA GLY A 105 9.41 -18.82 10.79
C GLY A 105 9.89 -19.38 9.45
N PRO A 106 9.10 -20.26 8.83
CA PRO A 106 9.48 -20.96 7.62
C PRO A 106 9.61 -20.03 6.40
N GLY A 107 10.21 -20.54 5.32
CA GLY A 107 10.22 -19.89 4.02
C GLY A 107 8.82 -19.46 3.56
N VAL A 108 8.78 -18.46 2.67
CA VAL A 108 7.52 -17.96 2.13
C VAL A 108 7.04 -18.89 1.01
N PRO A 109 5.78 -19.35 1.02
CA PRO A 109 5.22 -20.16 -0.06
C PRO A 109 5.13 -19.36 -1.38
N ALA A 110 4.90 -20.05 -2.49
CA ALA A 110 4.56 -19.38 -3.74
C ALA A 110 3.32 -18.47 -3.56
N ILE A 111 3.41 -17.24 -4.06
CA ILE A 111 2.34 -16.25 -3.88
C ILE A 111 1.05 -16.67 -4.58
N ARG A 112 -0.05 -16.62 -3.83
CA ARG A 112 -1.41 -16.75 -4.36
C ARG A 112 -2.10 -15.39 -4.36
N ARG A 113 -2.23 -14.78 -5.53
CA ARG A 113 -2.76 -13.40 -5.72
C ARG A 113 -4.08 -13.20 -4.99
N GLU A 114 -4.98 -14.16 -5.13
CA GLU A 114 -6.34 -14.18 -4.58
C GLU A 114 -6.41 -14.32 -3.05
N ARG A 115 -5.27 -14.51 -2.39
CA ARG A 115 -5.15 -14.60 -0.93
C ARG A 115 -4.18 -13.59 -0.32
N ALA A 116 -3.11 -13.24 -1.04
CA ALA A 116 -2.07 -12.34 -0.56
C ALA A 116 -2.27 -10.88 -1.00
N LEU A 117 -3.00 -10.62 -2.09
CA LEU A 117 -3.08 -9.28 -2.69
C LEU A 117 -4.50 -8.77 -2.92
N THR A 118 -5.43 -9.64 -3.26
CA THR A 118 -6.82 -9.24 -3.54
C THR A 118 -7.80 -10.28 -3.01
N TRP A 119 -8.78 -9.85 -2.24
CA TRP A 119 -9.83 -10.71 -1.70
C TRP A 119 -11.16 -10.36 -2.35
N LEU A 120 -11.70 -11.32 -3.09
CA LEU A 120 -12.90 -11.17 -3.91
C LEU A 120 -14.00 -12.16 -3.54
N THR A 121 -13.78 -12.96 -2.48
CA THR A 121 -14.66 -14.08 -2.15
C THR A 121 -15.89 -13.64 -1.35
N PRO A 122 -17.10 -14.11 -1.72
CA PRO A 122 -18.35 -13.86 -1.00
C PRO A 122 -18.28 -14.13 0.51
N VAL A 123 -17.60 -15.19 0.93
CA VAL A 123 -17.54 -15.60 2.35
C VAL A 123 -16.95 -14.53 3.28
N LEU A 124 -16.11 -13.64 2.73
CA LEU A 124 -15.53 -12.51 3.45
C LEU A 124 -16.31 -11.22 3.18
N LEU A 125 -16.62 -10.95 1.91
CA LEU A 125 -17.13 -9.65 1.46
C LEU A 125 -18.65 -9.46 1.67
N ASP A 126 -19.40 -10.54 1.82
CA ASP A 126 -20.86 -10.50 2.07
C ASP A 126 -21.19 -10.60 3.57
N ASP A 127 -20.19 -10.72 4.45
CA ASP A 127 -20.39 -10.72 5.89
C ASP A 127 -20.29 -9.28 6.43
N PRO A 128 -21.42 -8.62 6.77
CA PRO A 128 -21.41 -7.22 7.20
C PRO A 128 -20.71 -7.01 8.55
N ALA A 129 -20.54 -8.08 9.35
CA ALA A 129 -19.77 -8.01 10.58
C ALA A 129 -18.27 -7.91 10.31
N VAL A 130 -17.80 -8.40 9.16
CA VAL A 130 -16.40 -8.32 8.73
C VAL A 130 -16.13 -6.98 8.05
N VAL A 131 -16.90 -6.67 7.00
CA VAL A 131 -16.69 -5.48 6.19
C VAL A 131 -17.99 -5.04 5.53
N SER A 132 -18.31 -3.76 5.64
CA SER A 132 -19.53 -3.17 5.08
C SER A 132 -19.40 -1.65 5.04
N LEU A 133 -20.24 -0.97 4.25
CA LEU A 133 -20.31 0.49 4.26
C LEU A 133 -20.62 1.02 5.67
N SER A 134 -21.55 0.40 6.38
CA SER A 134 -21.92 0.80 7.74
C SER A 134 -20.74 0.67 8.71
N ARG A 135 -20.01 -0.45 8.68
CA ARG A 135 -18.81 -0.64 9.51
C ARG A 135 -17.74 0.40 9.19
N LEU A 136 -17.46 0.63 7.92
CA LEU A 136 -16.47 1.63 7.50
C LEU A 136 -16.87 3.03 7.95
N LEU A 137 -18.10 3.46 7.70
CA LEU A 137 -18.56 4.79 8.13
C LEU A 137 -18.63 4.92 9.65
N ALA A 138 -18.94 3.86 10.39
CA ALA A 138 -18.91 3.85 11.85
C ALA A 138 -17.50 4.03 12.41
N VAL A 139 -16.49 3.43 11.77
CA VAL A 139 -15.08 3.63 12.12
C VAL A 139 -14.65 5.09 11.91
N LEU A 140 -15.15 5.72 10.85
CA LEU A 140 -14.77 7.10 10.50
C LEU A 140 -15.60 8.16 11.21
N GLY A 141 -16.85 7.84 11.53
CA GLY A 141 -17.78 8.73 12.18
C GLY A 141 -17.44 8.84 13.67
N GLY A 142 -17.29 10.07 14.16
CA GLY A 142 -17.06 10.32 15.59
C GLY A 142 -18.23 9.89 16.50
N ASP A 143 -19.37 9.50 15.92
CA ASP A 143 -20.55 8.98 16.62
C ASP A 143 -20.59 7.45 16.70
N GLY A 144 -19.60 6.74 16.13
CA GLY A 144 -19.57 5.27 16.07
C GLY A 144 -20.68 4.67 15.19
N HIS A 145 -21.36 5.49 14.39
CA HIS A 145 -22.47 5.10 13.54
C HIS A 145 -22.22 5.44 12.07
N GLY A 146 -21.82 6.68 11.78
CA GLY A 146 -21.40 7.09 10.44
C GLY A 146 -22.48 7.73 9.55
N GLY A 147 -23.75 7.74 9.96
CA GLY A 147 -24.81 8.34 9.16
C GLY A 147 -24.68 9.86 9.01
N ALA A 148 -24.30 10.58 10.07
CA ALA A 148 -24.00 12.01 9.99
C ALA A 148 -22.78 12.31 9.10
N LEU A 149 -21.78 11.42 9.10
CA LEU A 149 -20.62 11.52 8.21
C LEU A 149 -21.05 11.37 6.75
N LEU A 150 -21.85 10.35 6.43
CA LEU A 150 -22.37 10.11 5.07
C LEU A 150 -23.15 11.31 4.54
N GLU A 151 -24.07 11.85 5.34
CA GLU A 151 -24.87 13.01 4.95
C GLU A 151 -23.97 14.22 4.64
N ARG A 152 -23.01 14.52 5.53
CA ARG A 152 -22.06 15.63 5.32
C ARG A 152 -21.21 15.41 4.08
N TRP A 153 -20.67 14.21 3.91
CA TRP A 153 -19.80 13.85 2.80
C TRP A 153 -20.53 13.96 1.47
N PHE A 154 -21.70 13.35 1.33
CA PHE A 154 -22.45 13.37 0.08
C PHE A 154 -23.01 14.77 -0.23
N THR A 155 -23.37 15.55 0.80
CA THR A 155 -23.72 16.96 0.63
C THR A 155 -22.53 17.78 0.12
N ALA A 156 -21.32 17.56 0.67
CA ALA A 156 -20.09 18.20 0.21
C ALA A 156 -19.75 17.78 -1.23
N PHE A 157 -19.99 16.52 -1.59
CA PHE A 157 -19.86 16.05 -2.96
C PHE A 157 -20.74 16.88 -3.90
N SER A 158 -22.04 16.95 -3.63
CA SER A 158 -23.02 17.63 -4.48
C SER A 158 -22.82 19.15 -4.60
N ARG A 159 -22.16 19.79 -3.63
CA ARG A 159 -21.91 21.26 -3.61
C ARG A 159 -20.49 21.66 -4.05
N GLY A 160 -19.58 20.71 -4.21
CA GLY A 160 -18.16 20.95 -4.51
C GLY A 160 -17.85 21.19 -6.00
N PRO A 161 -16.55 21.31 -6.37
CA PRO A 161 -16.12 21.43 -7.76
C PRO A 161 -16.71 20.33 -8.66
N GLY A 162 -17.19 20.69 -9.85
CA GLY A 162 -18.00 19.80 -10.70
C GLY A 162 -19.47 19.67 -10.26
N ALA A 163 -19.99 20.63 -9.48
CA ALA A 163 -21.40 20.71 -9.07
C ALA A 163 -22.37 20.74 -10.27
N GLY A 164 -23.54 20.14 -10.08
CA GLY A 164 -24.54 19.84 -11.14
C GLY A 164 -24.96 18.37 -11.18
N ARG A 165 -24.31 17.53 -10.37
CA ARG A 165 -24.55 16.09 -10.29
C ARG A 165 -25.58 15.76 -9.20
N ALA A 166 -26.83 15.64 -9.62
CA ALA A 166 -27.96 15.42 -8.72
C ALA A 166 -27.95 14.04 -8.03
N ALA A 167 -27.19 13.05 -8.53
CA ALA A 167 -27.29 11.66 -8.07
C ALA A 167 -27.03 11.48 -6.56
N PHE A 168 -25.97 12.08 -6.02
CA PHE A 168 -25.67 12.01 -4.58
C PHE A 168 -26.70 12.76 -3.72
N ALA A 169 -27.17 13.93 -4.19
CA ALA A 169 -28.19 14.72 -3.49
C ALA A 169 -29.55 14.00 -3.50
N GLN A 170 -29.95 13.48 -4.66
CA GLN A 170 -31.16 12.69 -4.84
C GLN A 170 -31.12 11.43 -3.98
N PHE A 171 -30.00 10.72 -3.95
CA PHE A 171 -29.82 9.57 -3.06
C PHE A 171 -30.03 9.96 -1.59
N LEU A 172 -29.45 11.07 -1.13
CA LEU A 172 -29.68 11.54 0.25
C LEU A 172 -31.15 11.90 0.51
N ASP A 173 -31.84 12.51 -0.45
CA ASP A 173 -33.25 12.84 -0.32
C ASP A 173 -34.14 11.60 -0.24
N GLU A 174 -33.82 10.55 -1.01
CA GLU A 174 -34.49 9.25 -0.95
C GLU A 174 -34.24 8.55 0.40
N VAL A 175 -33.02 8.59 0.92
CA VAL A 175 -32.70 8.05 2.26
C VAL A 175 -33.46 8.82 3.35
N ARG A 176 -33.49 10.16 3.28
CA ARG A 176 -34.27 11.00 4.22
C ARG A 176 -35.76 10.68 4.17
N ALA A 177 -36.31 10.48 2.97
CA ALA A 177 -37.71 10.13 2.79
C ALA A 177 -38.04 8.74 3.37
N ALA A 178 -37.13 7.77 3.24
CA ALA A 178 -37.32 6.40 3.71
C ALA A 178 -37.06 6.22 5.21
N GLN A 179 -36.03 6.87 5.76
CA GLN A 179 -35.50 6.61 7.09
C GLN A 179 -35.64 7.80 8.06
N GLY A 180 -36.12 8.95 7.57
CA GLY A 180 -36.32 10.18 8.34
C GLY A 180 -35.16 11.18 8.22
N ALA A 181 -35.37 12.38 8.73
CA ALA A 181 -34.44 13.51 8.56
C ALA A 181 -33.18 13.46 9.45
N ASP A 182 -33.16 12.64 10.49
CA ASP A 182 -32.01 12.55 11.42
C ASP A 182 -31.03 11.47 10.95
N ALA A 183 -29.96 11.89 10.28
CA ALA A 183 -28.95 10.99 9.73
C ALA A 183 -28.25 10.10 10.76
N ARG A 184 -28.27 10.48 12.06
CA ARG A 184 -27.68 9.66 13.13
C ARG A 184 -28.48 8.39 13.44
N ARG A 185 -29.65 8.23 12.83
CA ARG A 185 -30.56 7.09 13.05
C ARG A 185 -30.77 6.25 11.80
N TRP A 186 -30.08 6.57 10.70
CA TRP A 186 -30.22 5.82 9.46
C TRP A 186 -29.67 4.40 9.62
N ASP A 187 -30.41 3.40 9.15
CA ASP A 187 -29.87 2.06 9.00
C ASP A 187 -28.99 1.99 7.76
N LEU A 188 -27.69 2.22 7.97
CA LEU A 188 -26.68 2.18 6.91
C LEU A 188 -26.50 0.79 6.30
N THR A 189 -26.96 -0.28 6.95
CA THR A 189 -26.87 -1.66 6.42
C THR A 189 -27.84 -1.90 5.27
N THR A 190 -28.88 -1.08 5.15
CA THR A 190 -29.89 -1.15 4.09
C THR A 190 -29.52 -0.36 2.83
N LEU A 191 -28.42 0.40 2.88
CA LEU A 191 -28.01 1.22 1.76
C LEU A 191 -27.45 0.33 0.63
N PRO A 192 -27.72 0.68 -0.64
CA PRO A 192 -27.42 -0.15 -1.81
C PRO A 192 -25.94 -0.07 -2.21
N PHE A 193 -25.04 -0.46 -1.30
CA PHE A 193 -23.61 -0.55 -1.56
C PHE A 193 -23.11 -1.96 -1.29
N THR A 194 -22.36 -2.51 -2.23
CA THR A 194 -21.76 -3.84 -2.11
C THR A 194 -20.26 -3.70 -2.03
N VAL A 195 -19.61 -4.44 -1.12
CA VAL A 195 -18.15 -4.55 -1.07
C VAL A 195 -17.69 -5.38 -2.27
N THR A 196 -16.88 -4.79 -3.14
CA THR A 196 -16.41 -5.40 -4.39
C THR A 196 -15.02 -6.02 -4.26
N GLY A 197 -14.24 -5.60 -3.27
CA GLY A 197 -12.93 -6.19 -3.01
C GLY A 197 -12.21 -5.59 -1.81
N VAL A 198 -11.27 -6.35 -1.27
CA VAL A 198 -10.22 -5.85 -0.38
C VAL A 198 -8.87 -6.05 -1.06
N HIS A 199 -8.02 -5.02 -1.05
CA HIS A 199 -6.80 -4.96 -1.83
C HIS A 199 -5.61 -4.57 -0.95
N LEU A 200 -4.50 -5.29 -1.10
CA LEU A 200 -3.22 -4.90 -0.50
C LEU A 200 -2.37 -4.12 -1.49
N ARG A 201 -1.84 -3.00 -1.02
CA ARG A 201 -0.91 -2.11 -1.73
C ARG A 201 0.41 -1.98 -0.97
N HIS A 202 1.09 -3.11 -0.77
CA HIS A 202 2.43 -3.14 -0.17
C HIS A 202 3.48 -2.39 -1.01
N ASP A 203 3.20 -2.20 -2.31
CA ASP A 203 4.00 -1.41 -3.23
C ASP A 203 4.05 0.08 -2.87
N LEU A 204 3.18 0.51 -1.96
CA LEU A 204 3.12 1.88 -1.45
C LEU A 204 3.82 2.06 -0.09
N ALA A 205 4.61 1.08 0.34
CA ALA A 205 5.44 1.23 1.53
C ALA A 205 6.43 2.40 1.38
N ASP A 206 6.66 3.09 2.49
CA ASP A 206 7.60 4.20 2.63
C ASP A 206 8.32 4.13 3.98
N ALA A 207 8.90 5.24 4.43
CA ALA A 207 9.66 5.30 5.67
C ALA A 207 8.77 5.20 6.92
N ASP A 208 7.48 5.53 6.81
CA ASP A 208 6.55 5.68 7.93
C ASP A 208 5.50 4.54 7.97
N GLY A 209 5.25 3.87 6.83
CA GLY A 209 4.23 2.83 6.72
C GLY A 209 4.57 1.72 5.73
N CYS A 210 3.90 0.58 5.88
CA CYS A 210 4.16 -0.62 5.09
C CYS A 210 3.13 -0.91 4.00
N GLY A 211 2.65 0.18 3.41
CA GLY A 211 1.67 0.18 2.34
C GLY A 211 0.25 0.29 2.89
N GLN A 212 -0.72 -0.03 2.04
CA GLN A 212 -2.12 0.28 2.32
C GLN A 212 -3.01 -0.94 2.15
N LEU A 213 -4.02 -1.07 3.01
CA LEU A 213 -5.19 -1.90 2.79
C LEU A 213 -6.31 -1.05 2.21
N ARG A 214 -6.94 -1.50 1.13
CA ARG A 214 -8.05 -0.78 0.50
C ARG A 214 -9.31 -1.61 0.47
N VAL A 215 -10.42 -1.00 0.86
CA VAL A 215 -11.75 -1.62 0.75
C VAL A 215 -12.53 -0.89 -0.34
N SER A 216 -12.88 -1.62 -1.40
CA SER A 216 -13.64 -1.10 -2.55
C SER A 216 -15.11 -1.46 -2.40
N LEU A 217 -15.98 -0.49 -2.67
CA LEU A 217 -17.43 -0.65 -2.71
C LEU A 217 -17.97 -0.06 -4.00
N ALA A 218 -19.11 -0.59 -4.44
CA ALA A 218 -19.86 -0.06 -5.56
C ALA A 218 -21.34 0.12 -5.18
N SER A 219 -21.92 1.22 -5.62
CA SER A 219 -23.36 1.44 -5.53
C SER A 219 -24.09 0.56 -6.53
N THR A 220 -25.15 -0.10 -6.06
CA THR A 220 -26.13 -0.82 -6.89
C THR A 220 -27.42 -0.02 -7.08
N HIS A 221 -27.46 1.23 -6.59
CA HIS A 221 -28.61 2.11 -6.69
C HIS A 221 -28.86 2.55 -8.15
N PRO A 222 -30.10 2.53 -8.67
CA PRO A 222 -30.37 2.86 -10.07
C PRO A 222 -29.90 4.25 -10.54
N VAL A 223 -29.86 5.22 -9.63
CA VAL A 223 -29.47 6.61 -9.94
C VAL A 223 -27.99 6.87 -9.65
N LEU A 224 -27.40 6.12 -8.72
CA LEU A 224 -26.03 6.35 -8.25
C LEU A 224 -25.05 5.34 -8.87
N ALA A 225 -25.50 4.23 -9.46
CA ALA A 225 -24.65 3.22 -10.08
C ALA A 225 -24.17 3.66 -11.48
N PRO A 226 -22.85 3.58 -11.79
CA PRO A 226 -21.78 2.99 -11.01
C PRO A 226 -20.94 4.06 -10.27
N ALA A 227 -21.32 4.41 -9.04
CA ALA A 227 -20.47 5.13 -8.12
C ALA A 227 -19.64 4.13 -7.30
N HIS A 228 -18.34 4.33 -7.27
CA HIS A 228 -17.41 3.52 -6.49
C HIS A 228 -16.86 4.33 -5.34
N LEU A 229 -16.75 3.69 -4.18
CA LEU A 229 -16.11 4.22 -2.99
C LEU A 229 -14.92 3.33 -2.65
N ILE A 230 -13.76 3.92 -2.37
CA ILE A 230 -12.57 3.18 -1.94
C ILE A 230 -12.10 3.77 -0.62
N PHE A 231 -11.97 2.96 0.42
CA PHE A 231 -11.48 3.38 1.72
C PHE A 231 -10.06 2.85 1.94
N LEU A 232 -9.13 3.73 2.27
CA LEU A 232 -7.71 3.41 2.39
C LEU A 232 -7.31 3.42 3.86
N PHE A 233 -6.63 2.37 4.27
CA PHE A 233 -6.11 2.20 5.62
C PHE A 233 -4.61 1.91 5.56
N ASP A 234 -3.86 2.51 6.48
CA ASP A 234 -2.44 2.25 6.65
C ASP A 234 -2.21 0.82 7.17
N THR A 235 -1.17 0.19 6.64
CA THR A 235 -0.64 -1.05 7.19
C THR A 235 0.61 -0.72 8.01
N PRO A 236 0.53 -0.63 9.34
CA PRO A 236 1.70 -0.32 10.16
C PRO A 236 2.80 -1.35 9.98
N PRO A 237 4.05 -0.95 10.22
CA PRO A 237 5.10 -1.91 10.47
C PRO A 237 4.75 -2.77 11.71
N GLY A 238 4.99 -4.08 11.60
CA GLY A 238 5.01 -4.96 12.76
C GLY A 238 6.37 -4.93 13.46
N ALA A 239 6.51 -5.65 14.57
CA ALA A 239 7.79 -5.75 15.28
C ALA A 239 8.94 -6.30 14.39
N ASP A 240 8.62 -7.17 13.43
CA ASP A 240 9.56 -7.75 12.47
C ASP A 240 9.86 -6.84 11.26
N ASP A 241 9.32 -5.61 11.25
CA ASP A 241 9.45 -4.62 10.18
C ASP A 241 10.30 -3.41 10.57
N VAL A 242 10.72 -3.36 11.84
CA VAL A 242 11.49 -2.26 12.43
C VAL A 242 12.81 -2.82 12.94
N THR A 243 13.92 -2.35 12.40
CA THR A 243 15.25 -2.71 12.90
C THR A 243 15.49 -2.11 14.29
N PRO A 244 16.45 -2.63 15.09
CA PRO A 244 16.74 -2.10 16.43
C PRO A 244 17.13 -0.62 16.48
N ASP A 245 17.65 -0.05 15.39
CA ASP A 245 17.92 1.39 15.24
C ASP A 245 16.70 2.23 14.83
N GLY A 246 15.53 1.61 14.65
CA GLY A 246 14.25 2.28 14.39
C GLY A 246 13.87 2.42 12.92
N HIS A 247 14.67 1.90 11.98
CA HIS A 247 14.35 1.98 10.55
C HIS A 247 13.26 0.98 10.14
N VAL A 248 12.29 1.45 9.34
CA VAL A 248 11.20 0.65 8.78
C VAL A 248 11.59 0.05 7.43
N HIS A 249 11.35 -1.25 7.22
CA HIS A 249 11.70 -1.94 5.97
C HIS A 249 10.59 -2.82 5.37
N CYS A 250 9.47 -3.02 6.07
CA CYS A 250 8.24 -3.64 5.56
C CYS A 250 8.34 -5.07 5.00
N ARG A 251 9.42 -5.79 5.34
CA ARG A 251 9.63 -7.17 4.89
C ARG A 251 8.79 -8.16 5.69
N GLY A 252 8.62 -7.93 6.99
CA GLY A 252 7.71 -8.68 7.85
C GLY A 252 6.27 -8.61 7.37
N VAL A 253 5.74 -7.41 7.06
CA VAL A 253 4.41 -7.21 6.47
C VAL A 253 4.29 -8.01 5.18
N ALA A 254 5.22 -7.82 4.24
CA ALA A 254 5.22 -8.55 2.97
C ALA A 254 5.18 -10.08 3.18
N ARG A 255 5.98 -10.62 4.11
CA ARG A 255 5.95 -12.06 4.48
C ARG A 255 4.63 -12.50 5.10
N ARG A 256 4.05 -11.72 6.03
CA ARG A 256 2.76 -12.05 6.66
C ARG A 256 1.65 -12.19 5.62
N TRP A 257 1.59 -11.25 4.69
CA TRP A 257 0.64 -11.28 3.58
C TRP A 257 0.89 -12.43 2.62
N ALA A 258 2.14 -12.70 2.27
CA ALA A 258 2.50 -13.83 1.42
C ALA A 258 2.10 -15.18 2.03
N ARG A 259 2.29 -15.35 3.34
CA ARG A 259 1.92 -16.57 4.09
C ARG A 259 0.42 -16.85 4.11
N LEU A 260 -0.44 -15.86 3.86
CA LEU A 260 -1.87 -16.09 3.67
C LEU A 260 -2.16 -17.05 2.52
N GLY A 261 -1.26 -17.15 1.53
CA GLY A 261 -1.34 -18.12 0.45
C GLY A 261 -1.25 -19.58 0.91
N ALA A 262 -0.51 -19.87 1.98
CA ALA A 262 -0.26 -21.24 2.46
C ALA A 262 -1.38 -21.86 3.30
N GLY A 263 -2.25 -21.05 3.90
CA GLY A 263 -3.34 -21.55 4.75
C GLY A 263 -4.33 -22.43 3.98
N ASP A 264 -5.10 -23.27 4.66
CA ASP A 264 -6.34 -23.77 4.08
C ASP A 264 -7.40 -22.63 4.03
N ASP A 265 -8.58 -22.90 3.49
CA ASP A 265 -9.61 -21.84 3.37
C ASP A 265 -10.05 -21.31 4.73
N ALA A 266 -10.14 -22.17 5.75
CA ALA A 266 -10.55 -21.77 7.10
C ALA A 266 -9.49 -20.92 7.80
N GLY A 267 -8.23 -21.34 7.75
CA GLY A 267 -7.10 -20.59 8.29
C GLY A 267 -6.89 -19.26 7.57
N TRP A 268 -7.03 -19.23 6.25
CA TRP A 268 -7.00 -18.00 5.47
C TRP A 268 -8.13 -17.04 5.88
N GLN A 269 -9.37 -17.51 6.00
CA GLN A 269 -10.50 -16.67 6.42
C GLN A 269 -10.32 -16.09 7.83
N ALA A 270 -9.83 -16.90 8.77
CA ALA A 270 -9.55 -16.44 10.13
C ALA A 270 -8.50 -15.33 10.14
N ALA A 271 -7.40 -15.51 9.40
CA ALA A 271 -6.34 -14.52 9.28
C ALA A 271 -6.82 -13.24 8.58
N ALA A 272 -7.59 -13.35 7.49
CA ALA A 272 -8.16 -12.20 6.79
C ALA A 272 -9.10 -11.37 7.67
N ARG A 273 -9.94 -12.04 8.48
CA ARG A 273 -10.82 -11.37 9.47
C ARG A 273 -10.00 -10.62 10.52
N GLN A 274 -8.97 -11.26 11.09
CA GLN A 274 -8.09 -10.61 12.05
C GLN A 274 -7.42 -9.36 11.46
N ILE A 275 -6.90 -9.45 10.23
CA ILE A 275 -6.29 -8.31 9.54
C ILE A 275 -7.29 -7.17 9.37
N LEU A 276 -8.54 -7.46 9.02
CA LEU A 276 -9.58 -6.43 8.88
C LEU A 276 -9.97 -5.83 10.23
N ASP A 277 -10.03 -6.62 11.31
CA ASP A 277 -10.29 -6.10 12.64
C ASP A 277 -9.18 -5.17 13.14
N GLU A 278 -7.92 -5.48 12.82
CA GLU A 278 -6.76 -4.66 13.19
C GLU A 278 -6.61 -3.41 12.31
N ALA A 279 -6.89 -3.52 11.01
CA ALA A 279 -6.68 -2.44 10.04
C ALA A 279 -7.87 -1.46 9.96
N LEU A 280 -9.11 -1.93 10.10
CA LEU A 280 -10.30 -1.08 9.96
C LEU A 280 -10.62 -0.34 11.27
N VAL A 281 -9.70 0.54 11.67
CA VAL A 281 -9.80 1.37 12.88
C VAL A 281 -9.52 2.85 12.55
N PRO A 282 -9.99 3.81 13.37
CA PRO A 282 -9.89 5.23 13.05
C PRO A 282 -8.43 5.68 12.84
N ASP A 283 -7.52 5.22 13.69
CA ASP A 283 -6.09 5.59 13.67
C ASP A 283 -5.35 5.08 12.43
N ARG A 284 -5.95 4.16 11.67
CA ARG A 284 -5.39 3.63 10.43
C ARG A 284 -6.03 4.24 9.19
N PHE A 285 -7.14 4.95 9.31
CA PHE A 285 -7.77 5.53 8.14
C PHE A 285 -6.92 6.66 7.55
N LEU A 286 -6.64 6.55 6.25
CA LEU A 286 -5.85 7.53 5.51
C LEU A 286 -6.78 8.52 4.78
N LEU A 287 -7.58 7.99 3.87
CA LEU A 287 -8.51 8.75 3.05
C LEU A 287 -9.56 7.83 2.42
N ALA A 288 -10.63 8.41 1.91
CA ALA A 288 -11.58 7.76 1.02
C ALA A 288 -11.52 8.35 -0.37
N GLU A 289 -11.91 7.58 -1.36
CA GLU A 289 -12.01 7.99 -2.76
C GLU A 289 -13.43 7.76 -3.24
N SER A 290 -13.91 8.66 -4.08
CA SER A 290 -15.19 8.50 -4.75
C SER A 290 -14.97 8.64 -6.25
N VAL A 291 -15.47 7.67 -7.01
CA VAL A 291 -15.45 7.68 -8.46
C VAL A 291 -16.89 7.63 -8.95
N GLU A 292 -17.34 8.69 -9.60
CA GLU A 292 -18.66 8.76 -10.19
C GLU A 292 -18.57 8.55 -11.71
N LEU A 293 -19.10 7.41 -12.17
CA LEU A 293 -19.13 7.05 -13.59
C LEU A 293 -20.52 7.29 -14.24
N THR A 294 -21.52 7.73 -13.46
CA THR A 294 -22.93 7.89 -13.87
C THR A 294 -23.17 8.97 -14.91
N VAL A 295 -22.35 10.03 -14.93
CA VAL A 295 -22.54 11.20 -15.80
C VAL A 295 -21.20 11.56 -16.42
N SER A 296 -21.18 11.84 -17.73
CA SER A 296 -20.01 12.37 -18.44
C SER A 296 -19.85 13.88 -18.18
N PRO A 297 -18.62 14.38 -17.94
CA PRO A 297 -17.38 13.62 -17.75
C PRO A 297 -17.42 12.82 -16.44
N TRP A 298 -16.76 11.66 -16.34
CA TRP A 298 -16.68 10.98 -15.03
C TRP A 298 -15.86 11.82 -14.06
N GLN A 299 -16.06 11.62 -12.75
CA GLN A 299 -15.37 12.40 -11.73
C GLN A 299 -14.73 11.52 -10.66
N TRP A 300 -13.47 11.78 -10.35
CA TRP A 300 -12.78 11.19 -9.20
C TRP A 300 -12.42 12.30 -8.19
N ARG A 301 -12.60 11.98 -6.91
CA ARG A 301 -12.27 12.83 -5.77
C ARG A 301 -11.64 12.01 -4.65
N GLN A 302 -10.83 12.67 -3.83
CA GLN A 302 -10.28 12.13 -2.59
C GLN A 302 -10.92 12.83 -1.40
N TRP A 303 -10.88 12.19 -0.24
CA TRP A 303 -11.60 12.60 0.95
C TRP A 303 -10.77 12.30 2.18
N GLU A 304 -10.13 13.32 2.73
CA GLU A 304 -9.31 13.22 3.94
C GLU A 304 -10.13 13.62 5.18
N PRO A 305 -9.80 13.09 6.37
CA PRO A 305 -10.30 13.62 7.63
C PRO A 305 -10.13 15.14 7.74
N ASP A 306 -11.20 15.84 8.10
CA ASP A 306 -11.17 17.31 8.31
C ASP A 306 -10.81 17.71 9.75
N GLY A 307 -10.59 16.74 10.64
CA GLY A 307 -10.33 16.96 12.07
C GLY A 307 -11.57 17.33 12.91
N ALA A 308 -12.73 17.50 12.29
CA ALA A 308 -14.02 17.84 12.89
C ALA A 308 -15.05 16.72 12.71
N GLY A 309 -14.59 15.47 12.54
CA GLY A 309 -15.44 14.30 12.33
C GLY A 309 -16.13 14.28 10.95
N GLY A 310 -15.55 14.94 9.94
CA GLY A 310 -15.99 14.90 8.55
C GLY A 310 -14.85 14.63 7.59
N LEU A 311 -15.17 14.79 6.30
CA LEU A 311 -14.21 14.66 5.21
C LEU A 311 -14.13 15.95 4.40
N ARG A 312 -12.93 16.29 3.94
CA ARG A 312 -12.65 17.38 3.01
C ARG A 312 -12.05 16.82 1.73
N ASN A 313 -12.27 17.49 0.59
CA ASN A 313 -11.68 17.10 -0.69
C ASN A 313 -10.36 17.85 -0.93
N PRO A 314 -9.18 17.24 -0.70
CA PRO A 314 -7.89 17.85 -1.03
C PRO A 314 -7.66 17.86 -2.56
N PRO A 315 -6.61 18.56 -3.05
CA PRO A 315 -6.07 18.31 -4.38
C PRO A 315 -5.76 16.82 -4.57
N LEU A 316 -6.30 16.22 -5.65
CA LEU A 316 -6.09 14.81 -5.97
C LEU A 316 -4.61 14.50 -6.05
N ALA A 317 -4.20 13.46 -5.33
CA ALA A 317 -2.85 12.94 -5.37
C ALA A 317 -2.45 12.67 -6.82
N GLN A 318 -1.37 13.34 -7.22
CA GLN A 318 -0.66 13.07 -8.45
C GLN A 318 -1.43 13.36 -9.77
N THR A 319 -2.62 13.97 -9.79
CA THR A 319 -3.24 14.43 -11.06
C THR A 319 -2.84 15.88 -11.38
N VAL A 320 -2.15 16.11 -12.51
CA VAL A 320 -1.80 17.47 -12.97
C VAL A 320 -3.04 18.22 -13.45
N ASP A 321 -3.22 19.46 -12.96
CA ASP A 321 -4.20 20.42 -13.46
C ASP A 321 -3.68 21.06 -14.75
N LEU A 322 -3.94 20.40 -15.89
CA LEU A 322 -3.47 20.84 -17.21
C LEU A 322 -3.88 22.29 -17.51
N ALA A 323 -5.14 22.64 -17.24
CA ALA A 323 -5.64 23.99 -17.48
C ALA A 323 -4.84 25.04 -16.70
N ARG A 324 -4.40 24.71 -15.48
CA ARG A 324 -3.57 25.58 -14.64
C ARG A 324 -2.11 25.61 -15.09
N VAL A 325 -1.49 24.46 -15.35
CA VAL A 325 -0.06 24.42 -15.69
C VAL A 325 0.23 24.86 -17.11
N ASP A 326 -0.75 24.80 -18.01
CA ASP A 326 -0.63 25.28 -19.39
C ASP A 326 -1.04 26.75 -19.56
N ALA A 327 -1.74 27.34 -18.60
CA ALA A 327 -2.06 28.76 -18.64
C ALA A 327 -0.81 29.64 -18.47
N ALA A 328 -0.64 30.65 -19.32
CA ALA A 328 0.48 31.58 -19.21
C ALA A 328 0.49 32.28 -17.84
N GLY A 329 1.64 32.26 -17.15
CA GLY A 329 1.81 32.87 -15.84
C GLY A 329 2.87 32.18 -14.97
N PRO A 330 3.06 32.65 -13.73
CA PRO A 330 4.13 32.17 -12.85
C PRO A 330 4.00 30.70 -12.47
N VAL A 331 2.79 30.14 -12.42
CA VAL A 331 2.59 28.71 -12.14
C VAL A 331 3.13 27.84 -13.27
N ARG A 332 2.89 28.23 -14.53
CA ARG A 332 3.45 27.55 -15.70
C ARG A 332 4.96 27.63 -15.74
N GLU A 333 5.53 28.80 -15.49
CA GLU A 333 6.99 28.97 -15.44
C GLU A 333 7.63 28.08 -14.37
N ALA A 334 7.07 28.07 -13.15
CA ALA A 334 7.53 27.20 -12.08
C ALA A 334 7.38 25.72 -12.43
N PHE A 335 6.24 25.32 -13.01
CA PHE A 335 6.00 23.94 -13.44
C PHE A 335 7.06 23.47 -14.46
N LEU A 336 7.38 24.29 -15.47
CA LEU A 336 8.39 23.93 -16.47
C LEU A 336 9.80 23.82 -15.87
N VAL A 337 10.15 24.70 -14.91
CA VAL A 337 11.42 24.60 -14.17
C VAL A 337 11.48 23.30 -13.38
N ASP A 338 10.42 22.97 -12.66
CA ASP A 338 10.35 21.74 -11.87
C ASP A 338 10.40 20.49 -12.75
N VAL A 339 9.68 20.47 -13.87
CA VAL A 339 9.71 19.37 -14.84
C VAL A 339 11.11 19.17 -15.41
N ALA A 340 11.81 20.25 -15.76
CA ALA A 340 13.18 20.16 -16.26
C ALA A 340 14.15 19.62 -15.19
N ALA A 341 14.02 20.10 -13.95
CA ALA A 341 14.85 19.68 -12.83
C ALA A 341 14.66 18.20 -12.45
N HIS A 342 13.44 17.67 -12.60
CA HIS A 342 13.07 16.32 -12.17
C HIS A 342 12.81 15.34 -13.34
N ALA A 343 13.24 15.67 -14.56
CA ALA A 343 12.89 14.90 -15.76
C ALA A 343 13.23 13.40 -15.65
N ALA A 344 14.38 13.05 -15.06
CA ALA A 344 14.79 11.67 -14.83
C ALA A 344 13.85 10.94 -13.85
N ASP A 345 13.46 11.61 -12.76
CA ASP A 345 12.56 11.03 -11.76
C ASP A 345 11.13 10.92 -12.27
N ILE A 346 10.67 11.88 -13.07
CA ILE A 346 9.37 11.80 -13.75
C ILE A 346 9.36 10.65 -14.74
N ALA A 347 10.40 10.51 -15.58
CA ALA A 347 10.53 9.40 -16.52
C ALA A 347 10.57 8.04 -15.80
N ALA A 348 11.18 7.99 -14.62
CA ALA A 348 11.20 6.83 -13.73
C ALA A 348 9.95 6.71 -12.82
N GLN A 349 8.97 7.62 -12.96
CA GLN A 349 7.73 7.65 -12.14
C GLN A 349 7.96 7.73 -10.62
N ARG A 350 9.03 8.39 -10.20
CA ARG A 350 9.39 8.61 -8.79
C ARG A 350 9.05 10.00 -8.29
N TRP A 351 8.75 10.94 -9.20
CA TRP A 351 8.45 12.31 -8.82
C TRP A 351 7.07 12.43 -8.18
N VAL A 352 7.00 13.14 -7.06
CA VAL A 352 5.74 13.48 -6.41
C VAL A 352 5.31 14.85 -6.89
N ILE A 353 4.28 14.91 -7.74
CA ILE A 353 3.79 16.17 -8.31
C ILE A 353 3.45 17.14 -7.17
N PRO A 354 4.02 18.35 -7.06
CA PRO A 354 3.66 19.30 -6.01
C PRO A 354 2.17 19.65 -5.99
N ALA A 355 1.60 19.87 -4.79
CA ALA A 355 0.18 20.21 -4.61
C ALA A 355 -0.26 21.46 -5.39
N ALA A 356 0.66 22.40 -5.65
CA ALA A 356 0.41 23.60 -6.44
C ALA A 356 -0.04 23.29 -7.88
N TYR A 357 0.38 22.15 -8.44
CA TYR A 357 0.08 21.72 -9.81
C TYR A 357 -1.10 20.75 -9.87
N ARG A 358 -1.69 20.35 -8.74
CA ARG A 358 -2.74 19.33 -8.68
C ARG A 358 -4.14 19.92 -8.81
N ALA A 359 -5.02 19.18 -9.46
CA ALA A 359 -6.46 19.49 -9.54
C ALA A 359 -7.20 18.95 -8.30
N PRO A 360 -8.23 19.64 -7.76
CA PRO A 360 -9.08 19.11 -6.69
C PRO A 360 -9.98 17.95 -7.11
N THR A 361 -10.16 17.77 -8.41
CA THR A 361 -11.01 16.74 -9.00
C THR A 361 -10.43 16.36 -10.37
N ALA A 362 -10.49 15.09 -10.71
CA ALA A 362 -10.17 14.62 -12.06
C ALA A 362 -11.50 14.49 -12.79
N GLU A 363 -11.63 15.23 -13.89
CA GLU A 363 -12.79 15.19 -14.77
C GLU A 363 -12.30 14.87 -16.18
N VAL A 364 -12.72 13.73 -16.72
CA VAL A 364 -12.38 13.36 -18.09
C VAL A 364 -13.63 12.84 -18.77
N ASP A 365 -13.85 13.24 -20.02
CA ASP A 365 -14.89 12.62 -20.84
C ASP A 365 -14.56 11.11 -20.96
N PRO A 366 -15.51 10.20 -20.71
CA PRO A 366 -15.28 8.76 -20.83
C PRO A 366 -14.75 8.31 -22.19
N ASN A 367 -14.92 9.12 -23.24
CA ASN A 367 -14.46 8.84 -24.60
C ASN A 367 -13.20 9.64 -25.02
N ALA A 368 -12.66 10.50 -24.15
CA ALA A 368 -11.48 11.28 -24.45
C ALA A 368 -10.24 10.74 -23.72
N ARG A 369 -9.10 10.71 -24.42
CA ARG A 369 -7.80 10.60 -23.75
C ARG A 369 -7.55 11.89 -22.98
N ALA A 370 -6.97 11.80 -21.79
CA ALA A 370 -6.48 12.99 -21.11
C ALA A 370 -5.41 13.68 -21.97
N GLY A 371 -5.42 15.02 -21.97
CA GLY A 371 -4.36 15.80 -22.63
C GLY A 371 -3.01 15.61 -21.94
N GLU A 372 -1.93 15.96 -22.64
CA GLU A 372 -0.58 16.06 -22.06
C GLU A 372 -0.24 17.52 -21.77
N PRO A 373 0.55 17.81 -20.71
CA PRO A 373 1.00 19.16 -20.45
C PRO A 373 1.82 19.69 -21.63
N ASP A 374 1.71 20.98 -21.89
CA ASP A 374 2.44 21.64 -22.98
C ASP A 374 3.92 21.81 -22.62
N LEU A 375 4.71 20.80 -22.99
CA LEU A 375 6.16 20.77 -22.83
C LEU A 375 6.93 21.36 -24.02
N THR A 376 6.27 22.02 -24.97
CA THR A 376 6.95 22.66 -26.11
C THR A 376 8.07 23.64 -25.72
N PRO A 377 8.05 24.32 -24.55
CA PRO A 377 9.16 25.16 -24.11
C PRO A 377 10.41 24.39 -23.63
N LEU A 378 10.37 23.06 -23.51
CA LEU A 378 11.46 22.21 -23.02
C LEU A 378 11.95 21.21 -24.09
N PRO A 379 12.34 21.64 -25.29
CA PRO A 379 12.63 20.73 -26.41
C PRO A 379 13.77 19.75 -26.12
N ASP A 380 14.83 20.20 -25.44
CA ASP A 380 15.98 19.35 -25.10
C ASP A 380 15.63 18.29 -24.05
N VAL A 381 14.76 18.63 -23.10
CA VAL A 381 14.29 17.70 -22.06
C VAL A 381 13.40 16.64 -22.68
N VAL A 382 12.45 17.03 -23.54
CA VAL A 382 11.57 16.08 -24.25
C VAL A 382 12.37 15.17 -25.19
N ALA A 383 13.43 15.69 -25.83
CA ALA A 383 14.32 14.87 -26.64
C ALA A 383 15.08 13.82 -25.81
N ALA A 384 15.52 14.17 -24.59
CA ALA A 384 16.18 13.25 -23.66
C ALA A 384 15.21 12.25 -23.02
N TYR A 385 13.96 12.66 -22.79
CA TYR A 385 12.90 11.87 -22.15
C TYR A 385 11.61 11.87 -22.99
N PRO A 386 11.54 11.10 -24.09
CA PRO A 386 10.41 11.17 -25.04
C PRO A 386 9.04 10.78 -24.44
N SER A 387 9.01 10.08 -23.30
CA SER A 387 7.79 9.67 -22.61
C SER A 387 7.34 10.65 -21.51
N LEU A 388 8.05 11.77 -21.31
CA LEU A 388 7.86 12.66 -20.16
C LEU A 388 6.46 13.25 -20.04
N GLY A 389 5.90 13.76 -21.15
CA GLY A 389 4.53 14.29 -21.19
C GLY A 389 3.52 13.26 -20.72
N ARG A 390 3.64 12.03 -21.22
CA ARG A 390 2.83 10.90 -20.76
C ARG A 390 3.07 10.61 -19.28
N SER A 391 4.32 10.54 -18.80
CA SER A 391 4.63 10.26 -17.39
C SER A 391 4.05 11.28 -16.40
N LEU A 392 3.84 12.53 -16.83
CA LEU A 392 3.18 13.57 -16.04
C LEU A 392 1.65 13.42 -15.97
N VAL A 393 1.04 12.80 -16.99
CA VAL A 393 -0.40 12.51 -17.07
C VAL A 393 -0.74 11.11 -16.58
N ILE A 394 0.26 10.22 -16.51
CA ILE A 394 0.17 8.82 -16.02
C ILE A 394 -0.10 8.86 -14.53
N VAL A 395 -1.25 9.39 -14.10
CA VAL A 395 -1.64 9.31 -12.71
C VAL A 395 -3.14 9.22 -12.55
N GLY A 396 -3.56 7.99 -12.25
CA GLY A 396 -4.74 7.72 -11.45
C GLY A 396 -6.04 7.59 -12.22
N CYS A 397 -6.01 7.70 -13.54
CA CYS A 397 -7.13 7.28 -14.37
C CYS A 397 -6.76 6.01 -15.13
N PRO A 398 -7.35 4.84 -14.78
CA PRO A 398 -7.17 3.62 -15.56
C PRO A 398 -7.48 3.81 -17.04
N ARG A 399 -8.46 4.64 -17.40
CA ARG A 399 -8.79 4.95 -18.81
C ARG A 399 -7.75 5.85 -19.50
N CYS A 400 -6.90 6.55 -18.75
CA CYS A 400 -5.69 7.18 -19.28
C CYS A 400 -4.58 6.16 -19.58
N HIS A 401 -4.71 4.90 -19.14
CA HIS A 401 -3.70 3.86 -19.31
C HIS A 401 -3.96 2.92 -20.49
N THR A 402 -5.21 2.66 -20.92
CA THR A 402 -5.50 1.79 -22.08
C THR A 402 -6.86 2.06 -22.74
N GLU A 403 -7.00 1.68 -24.02
CA GLU A 403 -8.26 1.66 -24.77
C GLU A 403 -9.34 0.76 -24.12
N ASP A 404 -8.93 -0.15 -23.22
CA ASP A 404 -9.78 -1.18 -22.58
C ASP A 404 -9.85 -1.08 -21.04
N ALA A 405 -9.47 0.05 -20.44
CA ALA A 405 -9.47 0.15 -18.98
C ALA A 405 -10.83 0.60 -18.41
N ASP A 406 -11.52 -0.32 -17.76
CA ASP A 406 -12.49 0.04 -16.74
C ASP A 406 -11.75 0.73 -15.57
N PHE A 407 -12.25 1.90 -15.14
CA PHE A 407 -11.67 2.71 -14.06
C PHE A 407 -11.58 1.96 -12.71
N VAL A 408 -12.32 0.86 -12.58
CA VAL A 408 -12.53 0.20 -11.30
C VAL A 408 -11.47 -0.87 -11.09
N GLN A 409 -10.88 -0.93 -9.89
CA GLN A 409 -10.02 -2.06 -9.51
C GLN A 409 -10.82 -3.36 -9.60
N THR A 410 -12.07 -3.32 -9.11
CA THR A 410 -13.04 -4.41 -9.17
C THR A 410 -14.42 -3.91 -9.56
N SER A 411 -15.09 -4.64 -10.45
CA SER A 411 -16.49 -4.36 -10.82
C SER A 411 -17.47 -4.76 -9.72
N VAL A 412 -18.75 -4.39 -9.87
CA VAL A 412 -19.85 -4.88 -9.02
C VAL A 412 -19.91 -6.41 -8.99
N ALA A 413 -19.51 -7.07 -10.09
CA ALA A 413 -19.45 -8.52 -10.20
C ALA A 413 -18.16 -9.13 -9.57
N ARG A 414 -17.37 -8.32 -8.85
CA ARG A 414 -16.10 -8.71 -8.21
C ARG A 414 -15.06 -9.23 -9.19
N GLN A 415 -15.06 -8.68 -10.40
CA GLN A 415 -14.06 -9.00 -11.42
C GLN A 415 -12.99 -7.91 -11.44
N PRO A 416 -11.70 -8.27 -11.37
CA PRO A 416 -10.60 -7.34 -11.63
C PRO A 416 -10.73 -6.71 -13.02
N SER A 417 -10.42 -5.42 -13.16
CA SER A 417 -10.22 -4.85 -14.49
C SER A 417 -8.92 -5.40 -15.12
N PRO A 418 -8.80 -5.43 -16.46
CA PRO A 418 -7.58 -5.89 -17.13
C PRO A 418 -6.32 -5.10 -16.72
N PHE A 419 -6.48 -3.82 -16.40
CA PHE A 419 -5.39 -3.00 -15.86
C PHE A 419 -4.98 -3.49 -14.47
N TYR A 420 -5.96 -3.65 -13.56
CA TYR A 420 -5.70 -4.09 -12.19
C TYR A 420 -5.10 -5.50 -12.15
N ASP A 421 -5.51 -6.41 -13.03
CA ASP A 421 -4.94 -7.76 -13.12
C ASP A 421 -3.43 -7.73 -13.44
N ARG A 422 -2.99 -6.85 -14.35
CA ARG A 422 -1.55 -6.65 -14.63
C ARG A 422 -0.81 -6.07 -13.43
N GLU A 423 -1.44 -5.16 -12.67
CA GLU A 423 -0.83 -4.66 -11.44
C GLU A 423 -0.69 -5.77 -10.39
N LEU A 424 -1.68 -6.66 -10.28
CA LEU A 424 -1.63 -7.80 -9.36
C LEU A 424 -0.48 -8.74 -9.69
N ASP A 425 -0.23 -9.01 -10.98
CA ASP A 425 0.93 -9.83 -11.41
C ASP A 425 2.25 -9.18 -11.01
N ALA A 426 2.41 -7.88 -11.27
CA ALA A 426 3.63 -7.16 -10.91
C ALA A 426 3.86 -7.13 -9.39
N ARG A 427 2.79 -6.93 -8.60
CA ARG A 427 2.84 -6.97 -7.14
C ARG A 427 3.13 -8.37 -6.60
N ALA A 428 2.61 -9.42 -7.25
CA ALA A 428 2.90 -10.80 -6.89
C ALA A 428 4.38 -11.13 -7.09
N ALA A 429 4.92 -10.79 -8.26
CA ALA A 429 6.33 -10.95 -8.56
C ALA A 429 7.23 -10.20 -7.56
N ARG A 430 6.82 -8.99 -7.14
CA ARG A 430 7.50 -8.23 -6.09
C ARG A 430 7.46 -8.95 -4.74
N LEU A 431 6.29 -9.40 -4.29
CA LEU A 431 6.17 -10.14 -3.03
C LEU A 431 6.98 -11.45 -3.05
N ASP A 432 6.96 -12.18 -4.17
CA ASP A 432 7.77 -13.38 -4.35
C ASP A 432 9.27 -13.06 -4.23
N ALA A 433 9.74 -12.00 -4.87
CA ALA A 433 11.14 -11.55 -4.79
C ALA A 433 11.53 -11.14 -3.36
N LEU A 434 10.69 -10.38 -2.67
CA LEU A 434 10.88 -10.05 -1.25
C LEU A 434 10.90 -11.31 -0.37
N GLY A 435 10.05 -12.30 -0.66
CA GLY A 435 10.02 -13.60 0.01
C GLY A 435 11.31 -14.40 -0.18
N ARG A 436 12.00 -14.23 -1.31
CA ARG A 436 13.34 -14.79 -1.58
C ARG A 436 14.49 -13.99 -0.96
N GLY A 437 14.19 -12.89 -0.24
CA GLY A 437 15.20 -12.01 0.37
C GLY A 437 15.78 -10.97 -0.60
N GLU A 438 15.25 -10.86 -1.82
CA GLU A 438 15.71 -9.92 -2.84
C GLU A 438 15.26 -8.47 -2.55
N TRP A 439 15.83 -7.52 -3.29
CA TRP A 439 15.53 -6.09 -3.21
C TRP A 439 14.96 -5.59 -4.54
N PRO A 440 13.76 -6.06 -4.93
CA PRO A 440 13.15 -5.64 -6.19
C PRO A 440 12.87 -4.14 -6.18
N GLU A 441 12.96 -3.50 -7.34
CA GLU A 441 12.43 -2.15 -7.54
C GLU A 441 10.90 -2.14 -7.38
N VAL A 442 10.35 -0.97 -7.06
CA VAL A 442 8.90 -0.78 -7.05
C VAL A 442 8.40 -0.83 -8.51
N PRO A 443 7.42 -1.68 -8.86
CA PRO A 443 6.92 -1.77 -10.22
C PRO A 443 6.48 -0.40 -10.76
N ALA A 444 6.84 -0.10 -12.01
CA ALA A 444 6.48 1.11 -12.76
C ALA A 444 4.97 1.19 -13.15
N PHE A 445 4.11 0.52 -12.38
CA PHE A 445 2.65 0.68 -12.46
C PHE A 445 2.15 1.66 -11.39
N ALA A 446 3.04 2.23 -10.59
CA ALA A 446 2.70 3.05 -9.42
C ALA A 446 2.56 4.53 -9.78
N PRO A 447 1.34 4.94 -10.13
CA PRO A 447 0.88 6.25 -9.68
C PRO A 447 -0.50 6.19 -9.03
N LEU A 448 -1.06 5.00 -8.81
CA LEU A 448 -2.22 4.86 -7.91
C LEU A 448 -1.78 5.02 -6.45
N GLN A 449 -1.45 6.27 -6.12
CA GLN A 449 -1.34 6.94 -4.82
C GLN A 449 -0.01 6.78 -4.07
N ARG A 450 0.75 7.87 -4.00
CA ARG A 450 1.40 8.34 -2.77
C ARG A 450 0.66 9.59 -2.32
#